data_AF-A0A540R7J3-F1
#
_entry.id   AF-A0A540R7J3-F1
#
_cell.length_a   1.000
_cell.length_b   1.000
_cell.length_c   1.000
_cell.angle_alpha   90.00
_cell.angle_beta   90.00
_cell.angle_gamma   90.00
#
_symmetry.space_group_name_H-M   'P 1'
#
loop_
_entity.id
_entity.type
_entity.pdbx_description
1 polymer ?
#
loop_
_entity_poly.entity_id
_entity_poly.type
_entity_poly.pdbx_seq_one_letter_code
_entity_poly.pdbx_strand_id
1 'polypeptide(L)'
;MGEEQILDVLSETKSPWGFILTLLIILAMVSGLFSRAAAEYGNIFGAAARAIQRHKEEAIAADEASAERRLDRMEETIQRLDNEVGELRTKDKIHHEYQLYVAAYWRKLQFWAVEKNIELPPPPMMTYPEWKITNYPDMT
;
A
#
# COMPACT_ATOMS: atom_id res chain seq x y z
N MET A 1 -26.24 -28.61 26.71
CA MET A 1 -27.58 -29.23 26.76
C MET A 1 -27.88 -29.46 28.22
N GLY A 2 -28.96 -28.85 28.72
CA GLY A 2 -29.27 -28.81 30.16
C GLY A 2 -29.76 -30.16 30.65
N GLU A 3 -29.44 -30.48 31.90
CA GLU A 3 -29.85 -31.69 32.63
C GLU A 3 -31.36 -31.95 32.53
N GLU A 4 -32.16 -30.91 32.36
CA GLU A 4 -33.62 -31.01 32.18
C GLU A 4 -34.04 -31.77 30.93
N GLN A 5 -33.34 -31.65 29.79
CA GLN A 5 -33.67 -32.40 28.57
C GLN A 5 -33.37 -33.89 28.71
N ILE A 6 -32.35 -34.24 29.50
CA ILE A 6 -31.97 -35.63 29.76
C ILE A 6 -33.01 -36.28 30.68
N LEU A 7 -33.50 -35.53 31.68
CA LEU A 7 -34.52 -35.99 32.61
C LEU A 7 -35.90 -36.10 31.97
N ASP A 8 -36.24 -35.22 31.03
CA ASP A 8 -37.53 -35.28 30.32
C ASP A 8 -37.60 -36.52 29.41
N VAL A 9 -36.51 -36.81 28.68
CA VAL A 9 -36.33 -38.04 27.90
C VAL A 9 -36.40 -39.28 28.79
N LEU A 10 -35.84 -39.23 30.00
CA LEU A 10 -35.96 -40.32 30.99
C LEU A 10 -37.38 -40.46 31.55
N SER A 11 -38.16 -39.39 31.68
CA SER A 11 -39.54 -39.47 32.18
C SER A 11 -40.50 -40.08 31.15
N GLU A 12 -40.24 -39.84 29.87
CA GLU A 12 -41.02 -40.36 28.73
C GLU A 12 -40.77 -41.87 28.46
N THR A 13 -39.72 -42.45 29.08
CA THR A 13 -39.42 -43.90 29.03
C THR A 13 -40.42 -44.80 29.76
N LYS A 14 -41.36 -44.23 30.53
CA LYS A 14 -42.50 -45.00 31.06
C LYS A 14 -43.51 -45.38 29.98
N SER A 15 -43.40 -44.82 28.77
CA SER A 15 -44.17 -45.25 27.60
C SER A 15 -43.45 -46.40 26.85
N PRO A 16 -44.19 -47.34 26.23
CA PRO A 16 -43.58 -48.40 25.41
C PRO A 16 -42.64 -47.86 24.33
N TRP A 17 -42.92 -46.65 23.81
CA TRP A 17 -42.06 -46.00 22.81
C TRP A 17 -40.78 -45.42 23.37
N GLY A 18 -40.82 -44.82 24.56
CA GLY A 18 -39.60 -44.33 25.22
C GLY A 18 -38.67 -45.47 25.63
N PHE A 19 -39.21 -46.64 26.02
CA PHE A 19 -38.42 -47.85 26.23
C PHE A 19 -37.73 -48.31 24.94
N ILE A 20 -38.42 -48.32 23.79
CA ILE A 20 -37.80 -48.69 22.51
C ILE A 20 -36.75 -47.66 22.08
N LEU A 21 -37.01 -46.36 22.28
CA LEU A 21 -36.06 -45.29 21.96
C LEU A 21 -34.77 -45.44 22.78
N THR A 22 -34.90 -45.70 24.09
CA THR A 22 -33.73 -45.94 24.96
C THR A 22 -33.00 -47.22 24.59
N LEU A 23 -33.70 -48.30 24.24
CA LEU A 23 -33.09 -49.54 23.78
C LEU A 23 -32.34 -49.33 22.45
N LEU A 24 -32.89 -48.51 21.55
CA LEU A 24 -32.23 -48.09 20.30
C LEU A 24 -31.00 -47.22 20.55
N ILE A 25 -31.05 -46.27 21.50
CA ILE A 25 -29.90 -45.44 21.87
C ILE A 25 -28.79 -46.30 22.50
N ILE A 26 -29.15 -47.23 23.40
CA ILE A 26 -28.20 -48.17 24.01
C ILE A 26 -27.60 -49.09 22.93
N LEU A 27 -28.42 -49.66 22.04
CA LEU A 27 -27.95 -50.46 20.91
C LEU A 27 -27.04 -49.65 19.98
N ALA A 28 -27.36 -48.39 19.69
CA ALA A 28 -26.53 -47.50 18.87
C ALA A 28 -25.19 -47.14 19.54
N MET A 29 -25.17 -46.96 20.86
CA MET A 29 -23.93 -46.75 21.62
C MET A 29 -23.07 -48.02 21.69
N VAL A 30 -23.68 -49.19 21.89
CA VAL A 30 -22.97 -50.49 22.00
C VAL A 30 -22.51 -51.02 20.63
N SER A 31 -23.23 -50.72 19.55
CA SER A 31 -22.93 -51.22 18.19
C SER A 31 -21.84 -50.45 17.44
N GLY A 32 -21.25 -49.41 18.03
CA GLY A 32 -20.18 -48.64 17.40
C GLY A 32 -20.61 -47.78 16.21
N LEU A 33 -21.92 -47.71 15.91
CA LEU A 33 -22.50 -46.86 14.87
C LEU A 33 -22.20 -45.37 15.12
N PHE A 34 -22.29 -44.93 16.38
CA PHE A 34 -21.88 -43.58 16.77
C PHE A 34 -20.38 -43.33 16.62
N SER A 35 -19.52 -44.34 16.85
CA SER A 35 -18.06 -44.20 16.70
C SER A 35 -17.65 -43.99 15.24
N ARG A 36 -18.26 -44.74 14.30
CA ARG A 36 -18.00 -44.57 12.86
C ARG A 36 -18.55 -43.24 12.33
N ALA A 37 -19.80 -42.90 12.68
CA ALA A 37 -20.40 -41.64 12.26
C ALA A 37 -19.62 -40.43 12.83
N ALA A 38 -19.28 -40.44 14.13
CA ALA A 38 -18.50 -39.36 14.73
C ALA A 38 -17.11 -39.21 14.12
N ALA A 39 -16.44 -40.32 13.76
CA ALA A 39 -15.15 -40.28 13.06
C ALA A 39 -15.28 -39.67 11.65
N GLU A 40 -16.36 -40.00 10.92
CA GLU A 40 -16.62 -39.48 9.59
C GLU A 40 -16.98 -37.99 9.61
N TYR A 41 -17.84 -37.57 10.55
CA TYR A 41 -18.12 -36.15 10.81
C TYR A 41 -16.85 -35.39 11.23
N GLY A 42 -16.06 -35.93 12.16
CA GLY A 42 -14.80 -35.31 12.59
C GLY A 42 -13.80 -35.11 11.45
N ASN A 43 -13.72 -36.07 10.52
CA ASN A 43 -12.89 -35.95 9.33
C ASN A 43 -13.39 -34.87 8.37
N ILE A 44 -14.70 -34.76 8.16
CA ILE A 44 -15.32 -33.74 7.29
C ILE A 44 -15.12 -32.34 7.89
N PHE A 45 -15.41 -32.16 9.18
CA PHE A 45 -15.19 -30.88 9.87
C PHE A 45 -13.71 -30.50 9.91
N GLY A 46 -12.81 -31.46 10.15
CA GLY A 46 -11.36 -31.23 10.12
C GLY A 46 -10.81 -30.94 8.73
N ALA A 47 -11.42 -31.48 7.67
CA ALA A 47 -11.08 -31.15 6.29
C ALA A 47 -11.57 -29.75 5.90
N ALA A 48 -12.81 -29.40 6.29
CA ALA A 48 -13.37 -28.07 6.08
C ALA A 48 -12.58 -26.98 6.82
N ALA A 49 -12.20 -27.22 8.08
CA ALA A 49 -11.36 -26.30 8.85
C ALA A 49 -9.99 -26.07 8.17
N ARG A 50 -9.34 -27.13 7.68
CA ARG A 50 -8.08 -27.03 6.92
C ARG A 50 -8.24 -26.29 5.59
N ALA A 51 -9.35 -26.49 4.88
CA ALA A 51 -9.62 -25.76 3.64
C ALA A 51 -9.84 -24.26 3.88
N ILE A 52 -10.58 -23.90 4.94
CA ILE A 52 -10.78 -22.51 5.36
C ILE A 52 -9.45 -21.87 5.78
N GLN A 53 -8.61 -22.60 6.49
CA GLN A 53 -7.30 -22.11 6.91
C GLN A 53 -6.38 -21.84 5.70
N ARG A 54 -6.31 -22.76 4.73
CA ARG A 54 -5.55 -22.55 3.49
C ARG A 54 -6.04 -21.32 2.72
N HIS A 55 -7.36 -21.15 2.59
CA HIS A 55 -7.91 -19.97 1.91
C HIS A 55 -7.56 -18.66 2.63
N LYS A 56 -7.51 -18.65 3.97
CA LYS A 56 -7.06 -17.48 4.72
C LYS A 56 -5.58 -17.20 4.52
N GLU A 57 -4.74 -18.23 4.53
CA GLU A 57 -3.29 -18.11 4.29
C GLU A 57 -3.00 -17.61 2.86
N GLU A 58 -3.74 -18.11 1.86
CA GLU A 58 -3.65 -17.64 0.47
C GLU A 58 -4.08 -16.18 0.31
N ALA A 59 -5.15 -15.76 0.99
CA ALA A 59 -5.60 -14.37 0.98
C ALA A 59 -4.59 -13.42 1.63
N ILE A 60 -4.00 -13.82 2.77
CA ILE A 60 -2.95 -13.05 3.44
C ILE A 60 -1.71 -12.93 2.55
N ALA A 61 -1.26 -14.03 1.95
CA ALA A 61 -0.10 -14.02 1.04
C ALA A 61 -0.34 -13.15 -0.21
N ALA A 62 -1.58 -13.13 -0.74
CA ALA A 62 -1.94 -12.27 -1.86
C ALA A 62 -1.93 -10.77 -1.46
N ASP A 63 -2.39 -10.45 -0.24
CA ASP A 63 -2.36 -9.09 0.30
C ASP A 63 -0.93 -8.63 0.59
N GLU A 64 -0.09 -9.48 1.18
CA GLU A 64 1.33 -9.20 1.42
C GLU A 64 2.08 -8.96 0.10
N ALA A 65 1.91 -9.83 -0.89
CA ALA A 65 2.53 -9.65 -2.21
C ALA A 65 2.01 -8.39 -2.95
N SER A 66 0.78 -7.96 -2.70
CA SER A 66 0.24 -6.70 -3.23
C SER A 66 0.82 -5.49 -2.50
N ALA A 67 0.99 -5.58 -1.19
CA ALA A 67 1.59 -4.54 -0.36
C ALA A 67 3.07 -4.33 -0.71
N GLU A 68 3.85 -5.40 -0.85
CA GLU A 68 5.25 -5.35 -1.30
C GLU A 68 5.36 -4.66 -2.67
N ARG A 69 4.58 -5.10 -3.66
CA ARG A 69 4.55 -4.47 -4.98
C ARG A 69 4.15 -2.99 -4.94
N ARG A 70 3.33 -2.57 -3.97
CA ARG A 70 2.97 -1.16 -3.78
C ARG A 70 4.12 -0.38 -3.15
N LEU A 71 4.80 -0.95 -2.17
CA LEU A 71 5.98 -0.34 -1.54
C LEU A 71 7.11 -0.17 -2.55
N ASP A 72 7.41 -1.19 -3.36
CA ASP A 72 8.43 -1.12 -4.41
C ASP A 72 8.18 0.03 -5.40
N ARG A 73 6.93 0.20 -5.86
CA ARG A 73 6.56 1.31 -6.75
C ARG A 73 6.69 2.68 -6.07
N MET A 74 6.40 2.76 -4.77
CA MET A 74 6.54 4.00 -4.01
C MET A 74 8.03 4.35 -3.83
N GLU A 75 8.87 3.37 -3.54
CA GLU A 75 10.32 3.53 -3.44
C GLU A 75 10.92 3.99 -4.77
N GLU A 76 10.55 3.35 -5.89
CA GLU A 76 10.97 3.78 -7.23
C GLU A 76 10.55 5.22 -7.54
N THR A 77 9.32 5.60 -7.15
CA THR A 77 8.80 6.96 -7.35
C THR A 77 9.60 7.97 -6.52
N ILE A 78 9.86 7.67 -5.24
CA ILE A 78 10.65 8.52 -4.34
C ILE A 78 12.05 8.71 -4.89
N GLN A 79 12.70 7.63 -5.35
CA GLN A 79 14.04 7.68 -5.88
C GLN A 79 14.13 8.53 -7.16
N ARG A 80 13.13 8.40 -8.05
CA ARG A 80 13.04 9.27 -9.24
C ARG A 80 12.87 10.74 -8.86
N LEU A 81 12.00 11.05 -7.90
CA LEU A 81 11.79 12.43 -7.44
C LEU A 81 13.06 13.01 -6.82
N ASP A 82 13.79 12.24 -6.01
CA ASP A 82 15.04 12.70 -5.40
C ASP A 82 16.10 13.01 -6.47
N ASN A 83 16.19 12.19 -7.51
CA ASN A 83 17.05 12.46 -8.67
C ASN A 83 16.65 13.74 -9.40
N GLU A 84 15.36 13.91 -9.72
CA GLU A 84 14.86 15.13 -10.39
C GLU A 84 15.12 16.40 -9.56
N VAL A 85 14.92 16.34 -8.24
CA VAL A 85 15.22 17.45 -7.33
C VAL A 85 16.72 17.73 -7.27
N GLY A 86 17.56 16.69 -7.26
CA GLY A 86 19.02 16.81 -7.30
C GLY A 86 19.51 17.49 -8.58
N GLU A 87 18.96 17.11 -9.73
CA GLU A 87 19.26 17.72 -11.02
C GLU A 87 18.84 19.19 -11.07
N LEU A 88 17.62 19.50 -10.59
CA LEU A 88 17.12 20.88 -10.54
C LEU A 88 17.98 21.77 -9.63
N ARG A 89 18.37 21.28 -8.45
CA ARG A 89 19.28 22.00 -7.54
C ARG A 89 20.64 22.25 -8.17
N THR A 90 21.18 21.26 -8.88
CA THR A 90 22.46 21.40 -9.58
C THR A 90 22.35 22.43 -10.70
N LYS A 91 21.27 22.40 -11.48
CA LYS A 91 21.00 23.38 -12.54
C LYS A 91 20.87 24.79 -11.97
N ASP A 92 20.15 24.96 -10.87
CA ASP A 92 19.98 26.27 -10.21
C ASP A 92 21.33 26.81 -9.69
N LYS A 93 22.15 25.95 -9.08
CA LYS A 93 23.51 26.30 -8.66
C LYS A 93 24.37 26.79 -9.85
N ILE A 94 24.36 26.06 -10.97
CA ILE A 94 25.12 26.43 -12.17
C ILE A 94 24.61 27.76 -12.74
N HIS A 95 23.29 27.97 -12.79
CA HIS A 95 22.72 29.25 -13.23
C HIS A 95 23.14 30.41 -12.33
N HIS A 96 23.11 30.21 -11.01
CA HIS A 96 23.54 31.22 -10.05
C HIS A 96 25.03 31.56 -10.20
N GLU A 97 25.90 30.55 -10.31
CA GLU A 97 27.34 30.76 -10.54
C GLU A 97 27.61 31.50 -11.86
N TYR A 98 26.88 31.17 -12.92
CA TYR A 98 26.98 31.86 -14.19
C TYR A 98 26.52 33.31 -14.11
N GLN A 99 25.44 33.61 -13.39
CA GLN A 99 24.99 34.99 -13.15
C GLN A 99 26.06 35.82 -12.43
N LEU A 100 26.71 35.25 -11.40
CA LEU A 100 27.81 35.90 -10.70
C LEU A 100 29.00 36.15 -11.63
N TYR A 101 29.35 35.18 -12.48
CA TYR A 101 30.40 35.32 -13.48
C TYR A 101 30.09 36.46 -14.46
N VAL A 102 28.88 36.49 -15.03
CA VAL A 102 28.45 37.52 -15.98
C VAL A 102 28.47 38.90 -15.33
N ALA A 103 27.96 39.02 -14.09
CA ALA A 103 27.99 40.28 -13.35
C ALA A 103 29.43 40.77 -13.08
N ALA A 104 30.32 39.86 -12.68
CA ALA A 104 31.74 40.17 -12.47
C ALA A 104 32.42 40.58 -13.77
N TYR A 105 32.11 39.93 -14.89
CA TYR A 105 32.63 40.26 -16.21
C TYR A 105 32.18 41.65 -16.66
N TRP A 106 30.87 41.95 -16.58
CA TRP A 106 30.33 43.27 -16.92
C TRP A 106 30.96 44.38 -16.07
N ARG A 107 31.15 44.14 -14.77
CA ARG A 107 31.82 45.08 -13.88
C ARG A 107 33.25 45.38 -14.34
N LYS A 108 34.02 44.36 -14.72
CA LYS A 108 35.40 44.54 -15.24
C LYS A 108 35.40 45.30 -16.57
N LEU A 109 34.46 45.00 -17.46
CA LEU A 109 34.34 45.69 -18.74
C LEU A 109 34.01 47.17 -18.56
N GLN A 110 33.11 47.51 -17.63
CA GLN A 110 32.79 48.89 -17.31
C GLN A 110 34.01 49.65 -16.75
N PHE A 111 34.77 49.06 -15.83
CA PHE A 111 35.99 49.69 -15.34
C PHE A 111 37.03 49.89 -16.44
N TRP A 112 37.23 48.90 -17.31
CA TRP A 112 38.10 49.05 -18.47
C TRP A 112 37.64 50.19 -19.40
N ALA A 113 36.34 50.32 -19.65
CA ALA A 113 35.79 51.39 -20.48
C ALA A 113 36.01 52.78 -19.86
N VAL A 114 35.83 52.90 -18.54
CA VAL A 114 36.16 54.12 -17.78
C VAL A 114 37.64 54.46 -17.90
N GLU A 115 38.54 53.49 -17.71
CA GLU A 115 39.99 53.69 -17.85
C GLU A 115 40.40 54.15 -19.26
N LYS A 116 39.68 53.69 -20.29
CA LYS A 116 39.93 54.05 -21.68
C LYS A 116 39.15 55.28 -22.15
N ASN A 117 38.31 55.86 -21.29
CA ASN A 117 37.40 56.94 -21.63
C ASN A 117 36.53 56.62 -22.86
N ILE A 118 36.02 55.39 -22.93
CA ILE A 118 35.13 54.90 -23.98
C ILE A 118 33.73 54.74 -23.38
N GLU A 119 32.70 55.25 -24.07
CA GLU A 119 31.32 54.92 -23.74
C GLU A 119 30.94 53.57 -24.36
N LEU A 120 30.51 52.63 -23.51
CA LEU A 120 29.92 51.37 -23.96
C LEU A 120 28.47 51.63 -24.38
N PRO A 121 28.01 51.05 -25.52
CA PRO A 121 26.59 51.07 -25.84
C PRO A 121 25.79 50.36 -24.74
N PRO A 122 24.52 50.75 -24.52
CA PRO A 122 23.69 50.07 -23.54
C PRO A 122 23.61 48.56 -23.87
N PRO A 123 23.61 47.68 -22.86
CA PRO A 123 23.59 46.25 -23.09
C PRO A 123 22.37 45.88 -23.94
N PRO A 124 22.51 44.98 -24.93
CA PRO A 124 21.43 44.60 -25.85
C PRO A 124 20.36 43.70 -25.20
N MET A 125 20.33 43.60 -23.87
CA MET A 125 19.44 42.70 -23.16
C MET A 125 18.20 43.46 -22.68
N MET A 126 17.02 42.96 -23.07
CA MET A 126 15.74 43.38 -22.51
C MET A 126 15.74 43.15 -21.00
N THR A 127 15.12 44.06 -20.25
CA THR A 127 14.85 43.86 -18.82
C THR A 127 13.88 42.69 -18.61
N TYR A 128 13.86 42.07 -17.42
CA TYR A 128 12.95 40.95 -17.13
C TYR A 128 11.46 41.29 -17.41
N PRO A 129 10.94 42.48 -17.03
CA PRO A 129 9.59 42.88 -17.40
C PRO A 129 9.38 42.97 -18.93
N GLU A 130 10.32 43.55 -19.66
CA GLU A 130 10.25 43.67 -21.13
C GLU A 130 10.30 42.30 -21.81
N TRP A 131 11.16 41.40 -21.35
CA TRP A 131 11.23 40.02 -21.83
C TRP A 131 9.95 39.24 -21.54
N LYS A 132 9.39 39.37 -20.33
CA LYS A 132 8.15 38.69 -19.93
C LYS A 132 6.97 39.16 -20.78
N ILE A 133 6.82 40.46 -20.97
CA ILE A 133 5.74 41.03 -21.80
C ILE A 133 5.90 40.59 -23.27
N THR A 134 7.13 40.54 -23.77
CA THR A 134 7.41 40.16 -25.17
C THR A 134 7.17 38.66 -25.43
N ASN A 135 7.53 37.78 -24.50
CA ASN A 135 7.49 36.33 -24.71
C ASN A 135 6.28 35.64 -24.08
N TYR A 136 5.63 36.26 -23.09
CA TYR A 136 4.48 35.70 -22.36
C TYR A 136 3.40 36.77 -22.12
N PRO A 137 2.83 37.36 -23.18
CA PRO A 137 1.85 38.45 -23.06
C PRO A 137 0.58 38.02 -22.31
N ASP A 138 0.19 36.75 -22.40
CA ASP A 138 -1.07 36.23 -21.84
C ASP A 138 -0.99 35.82 -20.36
N MET A 139 0.17 36.00 -19.71
CA MET A 139 0.41 35.65 -18.29
C MET A 139 0.47 36.88 -17.38
N THR A 140 -0.24 37.95 -17.74
CA THR A 140 -0.39 39.18 -16.94
C THR A 140 -1.75 39.29 -16.30
#